data_AF-A0A2A3YYG6-F1
#
_entry.id   AF-A0A2A3YYG6-F1
#
_cell.length_a   1.000
_cell.length_b   1.000
_cell.length_c   1.000
_cell.angle_alpha   90.00
_cell.angle_beta   90.00
_cell.angle_gamma   90.00
#
_symmetry.space_group_name_H-M   'P 1'
#
loop_
_entity.id
_entity.type
_entity.pdbx_description
1 polymer ?
#
loop_
_entity_poly.entity_id
_entity_poly.type
_entity_poly.pdbx_seq_one_letter_code
_entity_poly.pdbx_strand_id
1 'polypeptide(L)'
;MNSFDALYAEAGSHRSVMPWDELLGFVRRFPQIAAFNAALIAQQNAGAIFVETEHAWQQKYGRLLTDDAVALIVLHPFAPVRFVYDVEDTHGPPVPDSSISPFKAVGAPTWDGHRLVMDVLHRKGLDLPGLPKTQSPTVMLGHVLYELALVYAGHRGEFPKLGISASETDIDGRQVRFEAECITWLIAGRLGLKMAATGSLKGYLKHGELLPPLSRDRVLHAVNAIEKLFGGALHFGQMVREDVPSLFPLTEQWTLSPR
;
A
#
# COMPACT_ATOMS: atom_id res chain seq x y z
N MET A 1 -17.36 -4.86 -16.39
CA MET A 1 -16.94 -3.91 -15.33
C MET A 1 -15.81 -3.11 -15.93
N ASN A 2 -15.88 -1.78 -15.96
CA ASN A 2 -14.79 -0.97 -16.53
C ASN A 2 -13.60 -1.07 -15.58
N SER A 3 -12.53 -1.72 -16.03
CA SER A 3 -11.28 -1.88 -15.28
C SER A 3 -10.41 -0.64 -15.42
N PHE A 4 -9.45 -0.47 -14.51
CA PHE A 4 -8.45 0.59 -14.65
C PHE A 4 -7.63 0.45 -15.95
N ASP A 5 -7.48 -0.78 -16.45
CA ASP A 5 -6.86 -1.06 -17.75
C ASP A 5 -7.68 -0.52 -18.93
N ALA A 6 -9.01 -0.58 -18.87
CA ALA A 6 -9.88 0.00 -19.89
C ALA A 6 -9.74 1.52 -19.97
N LEU A 7 -9.57 2.20 -18.83
CA LEU A 7 -9.32 3.65 -18.79
C LEU A 7 -8.03 4.03 -19.52
N TYR A 8 -6.96 3.22 -19.37
CA TYR A 8 -5.71 3.44 -20.10
C TYR A 8 -5.83 3.13 -21.59
N ALA A 9 -6.64 2.14 -21.97
CA ALA A 9 -6.87 1.79 -23.37
C ALA A 9 -7.72 2.84 -24.11
N GLU A 10 -8.75 3.40 -23.47
CA GLU A 10 -9.67 4.36 -24.09
C GLU A 10 -9.05 5.75 -24.33
N ALA A 11 -8.20 6.20 -23.40
CA ALA A 11 -7.68 7.55 -23.40
C ALA A 11 -6.66 7.85 -24.53
N GLY A 12 -6.13 6.81 -25.18
CA GLY A 12 -5.10 6.89 -26.23
C GLY A 12 -5.43 7.70 -27.48
N SER A 13 -6.63 8.31 -27.57
CA SER A 13 -7.04 9.14 -28.70
C SER A 13 -7.22 10.63 -28.40
N HIS A 14 -7.46 11.06 -27.14
CA HIS A 14 -7.84 12.45 -26.84
C HIS A 14 -7.29 13.03 -25.52
N ARG A 15 -6.74 12.23 -24.59
CA ARG A 15 -6.21 12.73 -23.31
C ARG A 15 -5.03 11.90 -22.82
N SER A 16 -3.94 12.55 -22.41
CA SER A 16 -2.83 11.84 -21.77
C SER A 16 -3.26 11.39 -20.37
N VAL A 17 -3.30 10.08 -20.15
CA VAL A 17 -3.38 9.46 -18.82
C VAL A 17 -2.01 9.57 -18.16
N MET A 18 -1.96 9.68 -16.84
CA MET A 18 -0.70 9.68 -16.11
C MET A 18 0.14 8.43 -16.48
N PRO A 19 1.45 8.56 -16.76
CA PRO A 19 2.34 7.43 -16.94
C PRO A 19 2.33 6.47 -15.74
N TRP A 20 2.57 5.18 -15.98
CA TRP A 20 2.43 4.16 -14.93
C TRP A 20 3.44 4.33 -13.78
N ASP A 21 4.66 4.77 -14.08
CA ASP A 21 5.70 5.08 -13.08
C ASP A 21 5.32 6.27 -12.20
N GLU A 22 4.78 7.34 -12.79
CA GLU A 22 4.25 8.49 -12.05
C GLU A 22 3.07 8.09 -11.16
N LEU A 23 2.15 7.26 -11.69
CA LEU A 23 1.02 6.75 -10.93
C LEU A 23 1.47 5.89 -9.74
N LEU A 24 2.41 4.99 -9.98
CA LEU A 24 3.01 4.16 -8.92
C LEU A 24 3.63 5.05 -7.83
N GLY A 25 4.35 6.10 -8.22
CA GLY A 25 4.91 7.09 -7.30
C GLY A 25 3.83 7.81 -6.48
N PHE A 26 2.74 8.25 -7.12
CA PHE A 26 1.61 8.90 -6.47
C PHE A 26 0.91 7.97 -5.46
N VAL A 27 0.53 6.76 -5.89
CA VAL A 27 -0.19 5.79 -5.05
C VAL A 27 0.67 5.38 -3.85
N ARG A 28 1.98 5.24 -4.06
CA ARG A 28 2.95 4.89 -3.00
C ARG A 28 2.97 5.88 -1.85
N ARG A 29 2.80 7.18 -2.11
CA ARG A 29 2.88 8.25 -1.10
C ARG A 29 1.55 8.56 -0.39
N PHE A 30 0.47 7.86 -0.74
CA PHE A 30 -0.89 8.21 -0.30
C PHE A 30 -1.58 7.10 0.53
N PRO A 31 -1.03 6.70 1.70
CA PRO A 31 -1.52 5.55 2.47
C PRO A 31 -2.86 5.79 3.21
N GLN A 32 -3.32 7.04 3.30
CA GLN A 32 -4.56 7.38 4.03
C GLN A 32 -5.82 6.92 3.29
N ILE A 33 -5.71 6.67 1.98
CA ILE A 33 -6.79 6.17 1.14
C ILE A 33 -6.37 4.86 0.46
N ALA A 34 -7.35 4.03 0.11
CA ALA A 34 -7.13 2.81 -0.66
C ALA A 34 -6.37 3.11 -1.96
N ALA A 35 -5.40 2.27 -2.33
CA ALA A 35 -4.53 2.43 -3.50
C ALA A 35 -5.30 2.67 -4.80
N PHE A 36 -6.42 1.98 -5.03
CA PHE A 36 -7.26 2.22 -6.20
C PHE A 36 -7.86 3.64 -6.22
N ASN A 37 -8.35 4.14 -5.08
CA ASN A 37 -8.86 5.51 -4.98
C ASN A 37 -7.72 6.54 -5.10
N ALA A 38 -6.53 6.25 -4.57
CA ALA A 38 -5.35 7.09 -4.79
C ALA A 38 -5.01 7.17 -6.29
N ALA A 39 -5.13 6.07 -7.02
CA ALA A 39 -4.92 6.04 -8.47
C ALA A 39 -5.98 6.88 -9.22
N LEU A 40 -7.24 6.85 -8.80
CA LEU A 40 -8.29 7.71 -9.37
C LEU A 40 -8.04 9.19 -9.09
N ILE A 41 -7.59 9.53 -7.89
CA ILE A 41 -7.22 10.91 -7.53
C ILE A 41 -6.07 11.38 -8.43
N ALA A 42 -5.04 10.56 -8.62
CA ALA A 42 -3.89 10.92 -9.45
C ALA A 42 -4.26 11.30 -10.88
N GLN A 43 -5.29 10.66 -11.46
CA GLN A 43 -5.79 10.99 -12.81
C GLN A 43 -6.57 12.31 -12.86
N GLN A 44 -7.13 12.75 -11.73
CA GLN A 44 -7.90 13.99 -11.61
C GLN A 44 -7.00 15.17 -11.22
N ASN A 45 -6.11 14.96 -10.25
CA ASN A 45 -5.16 15.94 -9.76
C ASN A 45 -3.85 15.25 -9.30
N ALA A 46 -2.83 15.32 -10.15
CA ALA A 46 -1.49 14.78 -9.85
C ALA A 46 -0.78 15.51 -8.70
N GLY A 47 -1.18 16.76 -8.42
CA GLY A 47 -0.65 17.61 -7.37
C GLY A 47 -1.21 17.33 -5.98
N ALA A 48 -2.29 16.54 -5.87
CA ALA A 48 -2.93 16.30 -4.58
C ALA A 48 -1.95 15.77 -3.51
N ILE A 49 -2.06 16.31 -2.31
CA ILE A 49 -1.15 16.14 -1.18
C ILE A 49 -1.83 15.29 -0.11
N PHE A 50 -3.01 15.69 0.32
CA PHE A 50 -3.78 15.03 1.37
C PHE A 50 -5.25 15.40 1.19
N VAL A 51 -6.11 14.39 1.04
CA VAL A 51 -7.51 14.58 0.72
C VAL A 51 -8.40 14.06 1.84
N GLU A 52 -9.50 14.77 2.08
CA GLU A 52 -10.53 14.37 3.02
C GLU A 52 -11.90 14.84 2.53
N THR A 53 -12.95 14.29 3.14
CA THR A 53 -14.31 14.82 2.93
C THR A 53 -14.46 16.21 3.56
N GLU A 54 -15.34 17.05 3.03
CA GLU A 54 -15.70 18.34 3.65
C GLU A 54 -16.05 18.19 5.14
N HIS A 55 -16.86 17.18 5.47
CA HIS A 55 -17.21 16.88 6.85
C HIS A 55 -15.97 16.57 7.71
N ALA A 56 -15.03 15.76 7.20
CA ALA A 56 -13.80 15.46 7.92
C ALA A 56 -12.87 16.68 8.05
N TRP A 57 -12.78 17.52 7.02
CA TRP A 57 -12.06 18.79 7.10
C TRP A 57 -12.58 19.66 8.24
N GLN A 58 -13.90 19.80 8.35
CA GLN A 58 -14.52 20.58 9.41
C GLN A 58 -14.34 19.94 10.79
N GLN A 59 -14.66 18.66 10.94
CA GLN A 59 -14.74 18.02 12.26
C GLN A 59 -13.38 17.59 12.83
N LYS A 60 -12.46 17.11 11.98
CA LYS A 60 -11.17 16.55 12.42
C LYS A 60 -10.06 17.59 12.37
N TYR A 61 -10.12 18.53 11.44
CA TYR A 61 -9.04 19.49 11.19
C TYR A 61 -9.44 20.95 11.45
N GLY A 62 -10.73 21.24 11.68
CA GLY A 62 -11.21 22.61 11.87
C GLY A 62 -11.00 23.49 10.63
N ARG A 63 -10.99 22.88 9.44
CA ARG A 63 -10.78 23.55 8.14
C ARG A 63 -12.09 23.60 7.38
N LEU A 64 -12.25 24.64 6.56
CA LEU A 64 -13.38 24.82 5.66
C LEU A 64 -12.89 24.85 4.22
N LEU A 65 -13.77 24.52 3.28
CA LEU A 65 -13.47 24.62 1.86
C LEU A 65 -13.33 26.09 1.43
N THR A 66 -12.46 26.33 0.47
CA THR A 66 -12.38 27.59 -0.27
C THR A 66 -13.56 27.72 -1.24
N ASP A 67 -13.85 28.95 -1.68
CA ASP A 67 -14.96 29.21 -2.61
C ASP A 67 -14.75 28.56 -3.99
N ASP A 68 -13.48 28.32 -4.36
CA ASP A 68 -13.03 27.72 -5.61
C ASP A 68 -12.59 26.25 -5.46
N ALA A 69 -12.92 25.61 -4.33
CA ALA A 69 -12.54 24.23 -4.02
C ALA A 69 -12.96 23.25 -5.13
N VAL A 70 -12.01 22.44 -5.61
CA VAL A 70 -12.25 21.45 -6.66
C VAL A 70 -12.58 20.09 -6.04
N ALA A 71 -13.79 19.60 -6.28
CA ALA A 71 -14.18 18.26 -5.83
C ALA A 71 -13.47 17.15 -6.62
N LEU A 72 -12.81 16.24 -5.91
CA LEU A 72 -12.23 15.01 -6.45
C LEU A 72 -13.15 13.83 -6.17
N ILE A 73 -13.25 12.90 -7.11
CA ILE A 73 -14.16 11.76 -7.04
C ILE A 73 -13.40 10.50 -6.64
N VAL A 74 -13.91 9.80 -5.64
CA VAL A 74 -13.41 8.49 -5.19
C VAL A 74 -14.54 7.46 -5.13
N LEU A 75 -14.22 6.18 -5.24
CA LEU A 75 -15.18 5.11 -5.01
C LEU A 75 -15.49 5.00 -3.52
N HIS A 76 -16.75 4.69 -3.20
CA HIS A 76 -17.20 4.49 -1.83
C HIS A 76 -17.88 3.12 -1.70
N PRO A 77 -17.56 2.30 -0.68
CA PRO A 77 -18.27 1.04 -0.49
C PRO A 77 -19.78 1.23 -0.38
N PHE A 78 -20.56 0.43 -1.10
CA PHE A 78 -22.05 0.45 -1.07
C PHE A 78 -22.69 1.78 -1.52
N ALA A 79 -21.94 2.65 -2.20
CA ALA A 79 -22.43 3.82 -2.91
C ALA A 79 -21.66 3.94 -4.24
N PRO A 80 -22.13 4.72 -5.23
CA PRO A 80 -21.41 4.82 -6.49
C PRO A 80 -20.07 5.56 -6.34
N VAL A 81 -20.09 6.75 -5.72
CA VAL A 81 -18.91 7.61 -5.53
C VAL A 81 -19.07 8.52 -4.31
N ARG A 82 -17.99 9.15 -3.88
CA ARG A 82 -17.95 10.20 -2.85
C ARG A 82 -17.01 11.33 -3.30
N PHE A 83 -17.30 12.56 -2.89
CA PHE A 83 -16.42 13.70 -3.07
C PHE A 83 -15.42 13.86 -1.92
N VAL A 84 -14.19 14.17 -2.27
CA VAL A 84 -13.10 14.56 -1.37
C VAL A 84 -12.40 15.80 -1.93
N TYR A 85 -11.70 16.54 -1.08
CA TYR A 85 -11.06 17.81 -1.43
C TYR A 85 -9.63 17.79 -0.93
N ASP A 86 -8.71 18.37 -1.70
CA ASP A 86 -7.32 18.46 -1.29
C ASP A 86 -7.13 19.48 -0.15
N VAL A 87 -6.05 19.35 0.60
CA VAL A 87 -5.68 20.33 1.63
C VAL A 87 -5.50 21.73 1.06
N GLU A 88 -5.04 21.86 -0.19
CA GLU A 88 -4.92 23.14 -0.90
C GLU A 88 -6.28 23.80 -1.16
N ASP A 89 -7.36 23.03 -1.30
CA ASP A 89 -8.73 23.53 -1.50
C ASP A 89 -9.38 24.02 -0.19
N THR A 90 -8.62 24.12 0.91
CA THR A 90 -9.17 24.44 2.23
C THR A 90 -8.43 25.57 2.91
N HIS A 91 -9.10 26.29 3.81
CA HIS A 91 -8.50 27.26 4.71
C HIS A 91 -8.75 26.90 6.18
N GLY A 92 -7.83 27.27 7.06
CA GLY A 92 -7.92 26.99 8.50
C GLY A 92 -6.57 26.64 9.13
N PRO A 93 -6.57 26.01 10.32
CA PRO A 93 -5.36 25.64 11.05
C PRO A 93 -4.44 24.70 10.24
N PRO A 94 -3.11 24.73 10.46
CA PRO A 94 -2.20 23.84 9.76
C PRO A 94 -2.54 22.36 10.05
N VAL A 95 -2.52 21.55 9.00
CA VAL A 95 -2.72 20.10 9.12
C VAL A 95 -1.48 19.47 9.76
N PRO A 96 -1.62 18.59 10.77
CA PRO A 96 -0.46 17.94 11.38
C PRO A 96 0.36 17.13 10.38
N ASP A 97 1.69 17.26 10.46
CA ASP A 97 2.65 16.47 9.66
C ASP A 97 2.38 14.97 9.72
N SER A 98 1.92 14.46 10.87
CA SER A 98 1.58 13.04 11.07
C SER A 98 0.35 12.58 10.29
N SER A 99 -0.52 13.50 9.85
CA SER A 99 -1.63 13.16 8.95
C SER A 99 -1.16 12.99 7.51
N ILE A 100 -0.30 13.90 7.05
CA ILE A 100 0.21 13.93 5.67
C ILE A 100 1.29 12.86 5.47
N SER A 101 2.18 12.71 6.45
CA SER A 101 3.33 11.80 6.43
C SER A 101 3.35 10.91 7.69
N PRO A 102 2.42 9.94 7.80
CA PRO A 102 2.21 9.15 9.03
C PRO A 102 3.41 8.32 9.46
N PHE A 103 4.35 8.05 8.56
CA PHE A 103 5.51 7.19 8.83
C PHE A 103 6.87 7.92 8.82
N LYS A 104 6.90 9.27 8.82
CA LYS A 104 8.14 10.07 8.71
C LYS A 104 9.17 9.75 9.80
N ALA A 105 8.73 9.41 11.02
CA ALA A 105 9.58 9.19 12.19
C ALA A 105 9.55 7.75 12.75
N VAL A 106 8.96 6.79 12.03
CA VAL A 106 8.67 5.46 12.59
C VAL A 106 9.75 4.46 12.13
N GLY A 107 10.19 3.60 13.06
CA GLY A 107 11.35 2.71 12.93
C GLY A 107 11.24 1.60 11.87
N ALA A 108 12.22 0.72 11.82
CA ALA A 108 12.18 -0.46 10.96
C ALA A 108 11.15 -1.50 11.46
N PRO A 109 10.68 -2.42 10.59
CA PRO A 109 9.91 -3.56 11.03
C PRO A 109 10.60 -4.37 12.13
N THR A 110 9.81 -4.95 13.03
CA THR A 110 10.24 -5.74 14.19
C THR A 110 9.85 -7.21 14.02
N TRP A 111 10.45 -8.10 14.82
CA TRP A 111 10.05 -9.51 14.84
C TRP A 111 8.67 -9.72 15.50
N ASP A 112 8.31 -8.90 16.48
CA ASP A 112 6.97 -8.92 17.08
C ASP A 112 5.90 -8.50 16.08
N GLY A 113 6.14 -7.42 15.33
CA GLY A 113 5.27 -7.01 14.24
C GLY A 113 5.14 -8.09 13.16
N HIS A 114 6.25 -8.76 12.80
CA HIS A 114 6.19 -9.92 11.89
C HIS A 114 5.31 -11.05 12.46
N ARG A 115 5.44 -11.39 13.74
CA ARG A 115 4.59 -12.41 14.38
C ARG A 115 3.11 -12.05 14.28
N LEU A 116 2.75 -10.79 14.57
CA LEU A 116 1.35 -10.32 14.44
C LEU A 116 0.83 -10.46 13.01
N VAL A 117 1.66 -10.14 12.01
CA VAL A 117 1.31 -10.34 10.60
C VAL A 117 1.04 -11.82 10.32
N MET A 118 1.94 -12.71 10.73
CA MET A 118 1.78 -14.15 10.51
C MET A 118 0.55 -14.72 11.24
N ASP A 119 0.24 -14.24 12.45
CA ASP A 119 -0.95 -14.64 13.19
C ASP A 119 -2.25 -14.20 12.50
N VAL A 120 -2.26 -13.01 11.87
CA VAL A 120 -3.38 -12.58 11.03
C VAL A 120 -3.53 -13.50 9.82
N LEU A 121 -2.44 -13.83 9.13
CA LEU A 121 -2.47 -14.72 7.96
C LEU A 121 -2.96 -16.13 8.32
N HIS A 122 -2.43 -16.70 9.41
CA HIS A 122 -2.82 -18.03 9.87
C HIS A 122 -4.31 -18.09 10.27
N ARG A 123 -4.83 -17.07 10.97
CA ARG A 123 -6.27 -16.97 11.28
C ARG A 123 -7.15 -16.84 10.03
N LYS A 124 -6.60 -16.31 8.94
CA LYS A 124 -7.26 -16.25 7.63
C LYS A 124 -7.08 -17.53 6.82
N GLY A 125 -6.39 -18.54 7.36
CA GLY A 125 -6.13 -19.82 6.71
C GLY A 125 -5.13 -19.70 5.57
N LEU A 126 -4.22 -18.72 5.64
CA LEU A 126 -3.17 -18.51 4.66
C LEU A 126 -1.80 -18.79 5.28
N ASP A 127 -1.20 -19.91 4.88
CA ASP A 127 0.17 -20.26 5.24
C ASP A 127 1.07 -19.97 4.03
N LEU A 128 2.20 -19.29 4.27
CA LEU A 128 3.15 -18.90 3.22
C LEU A 128 4.36 -19.84 3.22
N PRO A 129 4.48 -20.77 2.26
CA PRO A 129 5.63 -21.67 2.18
C PRO A 129 6.87 -20.95 1.64
N GLY A 130 8.06 -21.48 1.95
CA GLY A 130 9.30 -21.06 1.30
C GLY A 130 9.88 -19.72 1.74
N LEU A 131 9.45 -19.17 2.88
CA LEU A 131 10.07 -17.97 3.44
C LEU A 131 11.56 -18.21 3.79
N PRO A 132 12.43 -17.21 3.57
CA PRO A 132 13.87 -17.37 3.74
C PRO A 132 14.26 -17.44 5.22
N LYS A 133 15.44 -18.02 5.49
CA LYS A 133 16.11 -17.85 6.78
C LYS A 133 16.86 -16.52 6.76
N THR A 134 16.43 -15.56 7.57
CA THR A 134 17.05 -14.23 7.69
C THR A 134 16.95 -13.71 9.12
N GLN A 135 17.90 -12.88 9.53
CA GLN A 135 17.86 -12.17 10.82
C GLN A 135 17.22 -10.78 10.71
N SER A 136 16.91 -10.32 9.50
CA SER A 136 16.30 -9.00 9.26
C SER A 136 14.77 -9.11 9.12
N PRO A 137 13.99 -8.51 10.03
CA PRO A 137 12.53 -8.43 9.87
C PRO A 137 12.12 -7.70 8.60
N THR A 138 12.92 -6.72 8.14
CA THR A 138 12.66 -5.99 6.90
C THR A 138 12.78 -6.90 5.67
N VAL A 139 13.84 -7.73 5.61
CA VAL A 139 14.00 -8.72 4.54
C VAL A 139 12.86 -9.74 4.59
N MET A 140 12.55 -10.26 5.78
CA MET A 140 11.45 -11.22 5.96
C MET A 140 10.12 -10.63 5.47
N LEU A 141 9.78 -9.41 5.89
CA LEU A 141 8.56 -8.73 5.48
C LEU A 141 8.50 -8.55 3.96
N GLY A 142 9.61 -8.21 3.30
CA GLY A 142 9.65 -8.10 1.85
C GLY A 142 9.27 -9.41 1.13
N HIS A 143 9.74 -10.55 1.64
CA HIS A 143 9.36 -11.86 1.10
C HIS A 143 7.90 -12.21 1.41
N VAL A 144 7.40 -11.89 2.62
CA VAL A 144 5.98 -12.05 2.96
C VAL A 144 5.11 -11.23 2.01
N LEU A 145 5.42 -9.96 1.79
CA LEU A 145 4.69 -9.09 0.86
C LEU A 145 4.72 -9.62 -0.57
N TYR A 146 5.84 -10.19 -1.02
CA TYR A 146 5.95 -10.79 -2.35
C TYR A 146 5.09 -12.04 -2.52
N GLU A 147 5.09 -12.95 -1.55
CA GLU A 147 4.21 -14.12 -1.60
C GLU A 147 2.73 -13.73 -1.49
N LEU A 148 2.40 -12.73 -0.66
CA LEU A 148 1.05 -12.16 -0.61
C LEU A 148 0.66 -11.55 -1.96
N ALA A 149 1.57 -10.85 -2.64
CA ALA A 149 1.32 -10.30 -3.96
C ALA A 149 0.98 -11.40 -4.97
N LEU A 150 1.73 -12.51 -4.98
CA LEU A 150 1.43 -13.65 -5.85
C LEU A 150 0.08 -14.29 -5.54
N VAL A 151 -0.28 -14.43 -4.27
CA VAL A 151 -1.57 -14.98 -3.85
C VAL A 151 -2.72 -14.05 -4.26
N TYR A 152 -2.66 -12.77 -3.87
CA TYR A 152 -3.75 -11.80 -4.08
C TYR A 152 -3.89 -11.33 -5.53
N ALA A 153 -2.87 -11.49 -6.36
CA ALA A 153 -2.97 -11.35 -7.80
C ALA A 153 -3.53 -12.61 -8.50
N GLY A 154 -3.78 -13.70 -7.76
CA GLY A 154 -4.33 -14.94 -8.30
C GLY A 154 -3.29 -15.86 -8.98
N HIS A 155 -2.00 -15.52 -8.93
CA HIS A 155 -0.93 -16.29 -9.57
C HIS A 155 -0.58 -17.60 -8.86
N ARG A 156 -1.09 -17.80 -7.64
CA ARG A 156 -1.01 -19.08 -6.90
C ARG A 156 -2.27 -19.92 -7.03
N GLY A 157 -3.20 -19.54 -7.92
CA GLY A 157 -4.50 -20.16 -8.06
C GLY A 157 -5.57 -19.51 -7.19
N GLU A 158 -6.71 -20.17 -7.08
CA GLU A 158 -7.86 -19.68 -6.33
C GLU A 158 -7.71 -19.88 -4.82
N PHE A 159 -8.17 -18.89 -4.05
CA PHE A 159 -8.33 -19.00 -2.60
C PHE A 159 -9.75 -18.58 -2.24
N PRO A 160 -10.75 -19.49 -2.35
CA PRO A 160 -12.16 -19.15 -2.18
C PRO A 160 -12.49 -18.53 -0.82
N LYS A 161 -11.82 -18.97 0.26
CA LYS A 161 -11.98 -18.40 1.62
C LYS A 161 -11.64 -16.92 1.70
N LEU A 162 -10.79 -16.43 0.80
CA LEU A 162 -10.34 -15.04 0.72
C LEU A 162 -11.03 -14.29 -0.42
N GLY A 163 -11.93 -14.94 -1.17
CA GLY A 163 -12.58 -14.37 -2.35
C GLY A 163 -11.62 -14.13 -3.52
N ILE A 164 -10.51 -14.85 -3.56
CA ILE A 164 -9.48 -14.69 -4.61
C ILE A 164 -9.76 -15.70 -5.72
N SER A 165 -9.90 -15.20 -6.93
CA SER A 165 -9.98 -16.03 -8.14
C SER A 165 -8.57 -16.23 -8.71
N ALA A 166 -8.34 -17.39 -9.35
CA ALA A 166 -7.11 -17.61 -10.09
C ALA A 166 -6.96 -16.59 -11.22
N SER A 167 -5.73 -16.15 -11.47
CA SER A 167 -5.42 -15.37 -12.67
C SER A 167 -5.54 -16.25 -13.92
N GLU A 168 -5.49 -15.65 -15.10
CA GLU A 168 -5.49 -16.40 -16.36
C GLU A 168 -4.37 -17.47 -16.36
N THR A 169 -4.63 -18.64 -16.97
CA THR A 169 -3.76 -19.83 -16.85
C THR A 169 -2.43 -19.73 -17.62
N ASP A 170 -2.30 -18.79 -18.56
CA ASP A 170 -1.16 -18.67 -19.48
C ASP A 170 -0.43 -17.32 -19.39
N ILE A 171 -0.44 -16.68 -18.22
CA ILE A 171 0.27 -15.40 -18.03
C ILE A 171 1.78 -15.64 -18.05
N ASP A 172 2.49 -14.85 -18.86
CA ASP A 172 3.95 -14.86 -18.91
C ASP A 172 4.55 -14.63 -17.51
N GLY A 173 5.53 -15.45 -17.13
CA GLY A 173 6.25 -15.32 -15.86
C GLY A 173 6.90 -13.95 -15.68
N ARG A 174 7.18 -13.22 -16.77
CA ARG A 174 7.62 -11.81 -16.70
C ARG A 174 6.54 -10.88 -16.16
N GLN A 175 5.30 -11.03 -16.62
CA GLN A 175 4.16 -10.25 -16.13
C GLN A 175 3.88 -10.57 -14.67
N VAL A 176 3.82 -11.87 -14.31
CA VAL A 176 3.64 -12.34 -12.92
C VAL A 176 4.66 -11.69 -11.98
N ARG A 177 5.94 -11.71 -12.36
CA ARG A 177 7.02 -11.10 -11.58
C ARG A 177 6.85 -9.59 -11.46
N PHE A 178 6.58 -8.91 -12.57
CA PHE A 178 6.47 -7.45 -12.60
C PHE A 178 5.30 -6.96 -11.75
N GLU A 179 4.14 -7.62 -11.83
CA GLU A 179 2.97 -7.31 -11.00
C GLU A 179 3.26 -7.54 -9.52
N ALA A 180 3.88 -8.68 -9.17
CA ALA A 180 4.27 -8.96 -7.78
C ALA A 180 5.28 -7.93 -7.23
N GLU A 181 6.27 -7.54 -8.03
CA GLU A 181 7.22 -6.47 -7.70
C GLU A 181 6.51 -5.12 -7.50
N CYS A 182 5.56 -4.76 -8.37
CA CYS A 182 4.75 -3.54 -8.24
C CYS A 182 3.96 -3.52 -6.93
N ILE A 183 3.22 -4.60 -6.64
CA ILE A 183 2.39 -4.73 -5.43
C ILE A 183 3.26 -4.65 -4.18
N THR A 184 4.35 -5.41 -4.14
CA THR A 184 5.30 -5.45 -3.00
C THR A 184 5.89 -4.07 -2.75
N TRP A 185 6.34 -3.41 -3.81
CA TRP A 185 6.92 -2.09 -3.73
C TRP A 185 5.88 -1.09 -3.24
N LEU A 186 4.70 -1.02 -3.85
CA LEU A 186 3.61 -0.11 -3.46
C LEU A 186 3.26 -0.24 -1.98
N ILE A 187 2.97 -1.45 -1.51
CA ILE A 187 2.63 -1.69 -0.11
C ILE A 187 3.78 -1.22 0.77
N ALA A 188 5.02 -1.66 0.52
CA ALA A 188 6.15 -1.28 1.34
C ALA A 188 6.28 0.25 1.50
N GLY A 189 6.12 1.02 0.42
CA GLY A 189 6.14 2.48 0.49
C GLY A 189 4.97 3.10 1.24
N ARG A 190 3.77 2.53 1.07
CA ARG A 190 2.56 2.94 1.78
C ARG A 190 2.63 2.63 3.27
N LEU A 191 3.41 1.62 3.66
CA LEU A 191 3.77 1.37 5.06
C LEU A 191 4.94 2.25 5.55
N GLY A 192 5.46 3.16 4.72
CA GLY A 192 6.60 4.03 5.06
C GLY A 192 7.97 3.33 5.07
N LEU A 193 8.10 2.17 4.42
CA LEU A 193 9.34 1.42 4.36
C LEU A 193 10.22 1.89 3.20
N LYS A 194 11.52 2.05 3.48
CA LYS A 194 12.55 2.38 2.49
C LYS A 194 13.04 1.11 1.77
N MET A 195 12.11 0.39 1.14
CA MET A 195 12.43 -0.76 0.30
C MET A 195 12.64 -0.31 -1.14
N ALA A 196 13.81 -0.63 -1.70
CA ALA A 196 14.12 -0.36 -3.10
C ALA A 196 13.28 -1.26 -4.03
N ALA A 197 12.97 -0.75 -5.22
CA ALA A 197 12.48 -1.61 -6.29
C ALA A 197 13.56 -2.63 -6.69
N THR A 198 13.13 -3.81 -7.08
CA THR A 198 13.99 -4.94 -7.48
C THR A 198 13.65 -5.38 -8.90
N GLY A 199 14.53 -6.22 -9.47
CA GLY A 199 14.29 -6.92 -10.74
C GLY A 199 13.78 -6.02 -11.87
N SER A 200 12.70 -6.45 -12.50
CA SER A 200 12.12 -5.78 -13.68
C SER A 200 11.50 -4.41 -13.35
N LEU A 201 10.90 -4.25 -12.16
CA LEU A 201 10.39 -2.96 -11.72
C LEU A 201 11.50 -1.93 -11.56
N LYS A 202 12.67 -2.34 -11.04
CA LYS A 202 13.84 -1.46 -10.94
C LYS A 202 14.31 -1.01 -12.33
N GLY A 203 14.37 -1.95 -13.27
CA GLY A 203 14.70 -1.69 -14.68
C GLY A 203 13.79 -0.62 -15.27
N TYR A 204 12.48 -0.81 -15.13
CA TYR A 204 11.46 0.14 -15.57
C TYR A 204 11.63 1.53 -14.92
N LEU A 205 11.62 1.60 -13.58
CA LEU A 205 11.61 2.88 -12.86
C LEU A 205 12.93 3.67 -12.94
N LYS A 206 14.08 2.99 -13.00
CA LYS A 206 15.40 3.64 -12.92
C LYS A 206 16.07 3.78 -14.27
N HIS A 207 15.86 2.81 -15.16
CA HIS A 207 16.58 2.71 -16.42
C HIS A 207 15.68 2.97 -17.63
N GLY A 208 14.37 3.21 -17.43
CA GLY A 208 13.43 3.46 -18.51
C GLY A 208 13.25 2.24 -19.41
N GLU A 209 13.47 1.03 -18.88
CA GLU A 209 13.23 -0.21 -19.62
C GLU A 209 11.75 -0.31 -20.03
N LEU A 210 11.45 -1.05 -21.08
CA LEU A 210 10.08 -1.17 -21.58
C LEU A 210 9.15 -1.80 -20.53
N LEU A 211 7.98 -1.18 -20.35
CA LEU A 211 6.91 -1.69 -19.50
C LEU A 211 6.46 -3.07 -20.02
N PRO A 212 6.63 -4.17 -19.27
CA PRO A 212 6.09 -5.46 -19.66
C PRO A 212 4.56 -5.46 -19.63
N PRO A 213 3.90 -6.47 -20.22
CA PRO A 213 2.46 -6.66 -20.02
C PRO A 213 2.12 -6.65 -18.53
N LEU A 214 1.04 -5.95 -18.17
CA LEU A 214 0.51 -5.95 -16.81
C LEU A 214 -0.99 -5.68 -16.81
N SER A 215 -1.67 -6.11 -15.75
CA SER A 215 -2.98 -5.61 -15.36
C SER A 215 -2.82 -4.62 -14.21
N ARG A 216 -3.13 -3.35 -14.48
CA ARG A 216 -3.13 -2.28 -13.47
C ARG A 216 -4.21 -2.52 -12.43
N ASP A 217 -5.35 -3.03 -12.89
CA ASP A 217 -6.51 -3.35 -12.04
C ASP A 217 -6.11 -4.39 -10.99
N ARG A 218 -5.50 -5.49 -11.42
CA ARG A 218 -5.00 -6.55 -10.54
C ARG A 218 -3.98 -6.04 -9.52
N VAL A 219 -3.02 -5.22 -9.96
CA VAL A 219 -2.03 -4.61 -9.05
C VAL A 219 -2.71 -3.76 -7.98
N LEU A 220 -3.58 -2.82 -8.37
CA LEU A 220 -4.23 -1.90 -7.43
C LEU A 220 -5.21 -2.62 -6.49
N HIS A 221 -5.96 -3.61 -7.00
CA HIS A 221 -6.87 -4.41 -6.19
C HIS A 221 -6.14 -5.35 -5.23
N ALA A 222 -5.03 -5.96 -5.64
CA ALA A 222 -4.20 -6.78 -4.76
C ALA A 222 -3.62 -5.95 -3.61
N VAL A 223 -3.11 -4.74 -3.87
CA VAL A 223 -2.65 -3.81 -2.83
C VAL A 223 -3.77 -3.51 -1.84
N ASN A 224 -4.96 -3.14 -2.33
CA ASN A 224 -6.12 -2.86 -1.47
C ASN A 224 -6.51 -4.07 -0.62
N ALA A 225 -6.56 -5.26 -1.22
CA ALA A 225 -6.97 -6.48 -0.54
C ALA A 225 -5.98 -6.87 0.56
N ILE A 226 -4.68 -6.82 0.26
CA ILE A 226 -3.62 -7.10 1.25
C ILE A 226 -3.67 -6.09 2.38
N GLU A 227 -3.71 -4.78 2.09
CA GLU A 227 -3.79 -3.76 3.13
C GLU A 227 -5.03 -3.93 4.00
N LYS A 228 -6.18 -4.24 3.39
CA LYS A 228 -7.45 -4.47 4.11
C LYS A 228 -7.38 -5.65 5.08
N LEU A 229 -6.60 -6.70 4.80
CA LEU A 229 -6.39 -7.79 5.76
C LEU A 229 -5.87 -7.30 7.11
N PHE A 230 -5.04 -6.26 7.06
CA PHE A 230 -4.36 -5.68 8.22
C PHE A 230 -4.97 -4.33 8.61
N GLY A 231 -6.25 -4.09 8.31
CA GLY A 231 -6.97 -2.86 8.71
C GLY A 231 -6.62 -1.60 7.91
N GLY A 232 -6.00 -1.75 6.73
CA GLY A 232 -5.55 -0.66 5.87
C GLY A 232 -4.06 -0.33 6.03
N ALA A 233 -3.49 0.46 5.12
CA ALA A 233 -2.06 0.76 5.10
C ALA A 233 -1.54 1.38 6.41
N LEU A 234 -2.33 2.26 7.04
CA LEU A 234 -1.94 2.92 8.28
C LEU A 234 -1.80 1.94 9.45
N HIS A 235 -2.82 1.09 9.67
CA HIS A 235 -2.78 0.10 10.73
C HIS A 235 -1.76 -0.99 10.45
N PHE A 236 -1.61 -1.41 9.19
CA PHE A 236 -0.58 -2.37 8.80
C PHE A 236 0.82 -1.80 9.07
N GLY A 237 1.05 -0.54 8.75
CA GLY A 237 2.35 0.11 8.98
C GLY A 237 2.68 0.24 10.47
N GLN A 238 1.68 0.43 11.32
CA GLN A 238 1.86 0.37 12.78
C GLN A 238 2.17 -1.05 13.23
N MET A 239 1.37 -2.03 12.79
CA MET A 239 1.50 -3.44 13.16
C MET A 239 2.89 -4.00 12.87
N VAL A 240 3.47 -3.72 11.69
CA VAL A 240 4.80 -4.26 11.34
C VAL A 240 5.93 -3.69 12.22
N ARG A 241 5.66 -2.66 13.01
CA ARG A 241 6.61 -1.98 13.91
C ARG A 241 6.25 -2.16 15.39
N GLU A 242 5.26 -2.98 15.70
CA GLU A 242 4.92 -3.29 17.09
C GLU A 242 6.13 -3.93 17.77
N ASP A 243 6.56 -3.39 18.90
CA ASP A 243 7.61 -3.97 19.71
C ASP A 243 7.00 -4.24 21.08
N VAL A 244 6.79 -5.51 21.42
CA VAL A 244 6.25 -5.85 22.74
C VAL A 244 7.42 -5.71 23.71
N PRO A 245 7.41 -4.73 24.64
CA PRO A 245 8.52 -4.58 25.56
C PRO A 245 8.72 -5.89 26.31
N SER A 246 9.96 -6.37 26.36
CA SER A 246 10.30 -7.56 27.13
C SER A 246 9.82 -7.38 28.57
N LEU A 247 8.89 -8.23 29.03
CA LEU A 247 8.31 -8.19 30.38
C LEU A 247 9.32 -8.48 31.51
N PHE A 248 10.60 -8.68 31.18
CA PHE A 248 11.68 -8.86 32.14
C PHE A 248 12.45 -7.54 32.31
N PRO A 249 12.47 -6.95 33.52
CA PRO A 249 13.39 -5.87 33.83
C PRO A 249 14.84 -6.35 33.61
N LEU A 250 15.64 -5.57 32.91
CA LEU A 250 17.10 -5.78 32.73
C LEU A 250 17.87 -5.49 34.04
N THR A 251 17.45 -6.04 35.17
CA THR A 251 18.15 -5.95 36.45
C THR A 251 18.05 -7.27 37.19
N GLU A 252 18.84 -8.23 36.75
CA GLU A 252 19.47 -9.23 37.61
C GLU A 252 20.69 -9.81 36.86
N GLN A 253 21.59 -8.91 36.44
CA GLN A 253 22.96 -9.32 36.18
C GLN A 253 23.56 -9.75 37.51
N TRP A 254 23.86 -11.04 37.60
CA TRP A 254 24.46 -11.72 38.73
C TRP A 254 25.60 -10.90 39.36
N THR A 255 25.34 -10.30 40.52
CA THR A 255 26.40 -10.04 41.49
C THR A 255 26.80 -11.38 42.08
N LEU A 256 27.72 -12.07 41.41
CA LEU A 256 28.54 -13.08 42.07
C LEU A 256 29.38 -12.34 43.12
N SER A 257 28.93 -12.37 44.37
CA SER A 257 29.73 -11.96 45.51
C SER A 257 30.95 -12.89 45.61
N PRO A 258 32.18 -12.37 45.69
CA PRO A 258 33.33 -13.19 46.04
C PRO A 258 33.27 -13.48 47.55
N ARG A 259 33.34 -14.76 47.92
CA ARG A 259 33.89 -15.20 49.20
C ARG A 259 35.36 -15.55 49.00
#